data_AF-A0A8T7AWI5-F1
#
_entry.id   AF-A0A8T7AWI5-F1
#
_cell.length_a   1.000
_cell.length_b   1.000
_cell.length_c   1.000
_cell.angle_alpha   90.00
_cell.angle_beta   90.00
_cell.angle_gamma   90.00
#
_symmetry.space_group_name_H-M   'P 1'
#
loop_
_entity.id
_entity.type
_entity.pdbx_description
1 polymer ?
#
loop_
_entity_poly.entity_id
_entity_poly.type
_entity_poly.pdbx_seq_one_letter_code
_entity_poly.pdbx_strand_id
1 'polypeptide(L)'
;MHQRIVELLTALGFAMAAICFYWYWQSSAVPVLLLALVTFGMSYDFLNHVLGARFPEADHFLQDYARLNFAALCFGIPFTAYAGTFVMAQVVPDGFSATLARYYLPVLHVSVIFGLLFLFARYKRVEIEGAVEYVLNKDHSYTRTIFILRRVLLAASLLIAIAVILDGWGSDYQYWSLLFFGVFVSSIPLHIMHKQIPSMFSELFTQGIAMYATWRIFVAGVPAG
;
A
#
# COMPACT_ATOMS: atom_id res chain seq x y z
N MET A 1 6.59 -19.77 16.27
CA MET A 1 7.59 -18.89 15.60
C MET A 1 6.93 -17.99 14.57
N HIS A 2 6.11 -18.53 13.66
CA HIS A 2 5.40 -17.79 12.62
C HIS A 2 4.56 -16.59 13.15
N GLN A 3 3.70 -16.80 14.15
CA GLN A 3 2.86 -15.75 14.72
C GLN A 3 3.64 -14.56 15.31
N ARG A 4 4.77 -14.83 15.99
CA ARG A 4 5.63 -13.76 16.54
C ARG A 4 6.25 -12.90 15.44
N ILE A 5 6.56 -13.49 14.29
CA ILE A 5 7.08 -12.75 13.13
C ILE A 5 6.00 -11.83 12.58
N VAL A 6 4.78 -12.33 12.40
CA VAL A 6 3.63 -11.53 11.93
C VAL A 6 3.36 -10.37 12.88
N GLU A 7 3.36 -10.60 14.20
CA GLU A 7 3.19 -9.55 15.22
C GLU A 7 4.31 -8.49 15.15
N LEU A 8 5.57 -8.90 15.00
CA LEU A 8 6.70 -7.99 14.86
C LEU A 8 6.63 -7.14 13.58
N LEU A 9 6.28 -7.74 12.45
CA LEU A 9 6.13 -7.04 11.17
C LEU A 9 4.96 -6.04 11.23
N THR A 10 3.86 -6.43 11.87
CA THR A 10 2.71 -5.55 12.13
C THR A 10 3.13 -4.33 12.97
N ALA A 11 3.84 -4.57 14.07
CA ALA A 11 4.34 -3.51 14.95
C ALA A 11 5.33 -2.57 14.23
N LEU A 12 6.23 -3.12 13.43
CA LEU A 12 7.19 -2.35 12.63
C LEU A 12 6.47 -1.46 11.62
N GLY A 13 5.45 -1.98 10.93
CA GLY A 13 4.63 -1.19 10.01
C GLY A 13 3.94 -0.01 10.70
N PHE A 14 3.32 -0.25 11.86
CA PHE A 14 2.70 0.86 12.63
C PHE A 14 3.73 1.89 13.09
N ALA A 15 4.92 1.46 13.51
CA ALA A 15 6.00 2.37 13.86
C ALA A 15 6.43 3.23 12.66
N MET A 16 6.60 2.62 11.48
CA MET A 16 6.91 3.33 10.24
C MET A 16 5.82 4.34 9.87
N ALA A 17 4.55 3.97 9.98
CA ALA A 17 3.43 4.88 9.74
C ALA A 17 3.44 6.07 10.72
N ALA A 18 3.68 5.82 12.01
CA ALA A 18 3.78 6.87 13.03
C ALA A 18 4.91 7.86 12.74
N ILE A 19 6.07 7.37 12.28
CA ILE A 19 7.19 8.22 11.84
C ILE A 19 6.77 9.10 10.65
N CYS A 20 6.06 8.54 9.66
CA CYS A 20 5.57 9.32 8.53
C CYS A 20 4.56 10.40 8.97
N PHE A 21 3.63 10.08 9.87
CA PHE A 21 2.70 11.08 10.41
C PHE A 21 3.43 12.20 11.15
N TYR A 22 4.47 11.85 11.92
CA TYR A 22 5.32 12.83 12.58
C TYR A 22 6.05 13.74 11.58
N TRP A 23 6.62 13.18 10.52
CA TRP A 23 7.24 13.97 9.46
C TRP A 23 6.24 14.85 8.71
N TYR A 24 5.02 14.36 8.48
CA TYR A 24 3.96 15.17 7.89
C TYR A 24 3.60 16.35 8.80
N TRP A 25 3.48 16.11 10.11
CA TRP A 25 3.24 17.17 11.08
C TRP A 25 4.30 18.29 11.01
N GLN A 26 5.56 17.93 10.74
CA GLN A 26 6.66 18.90 10.61
C GLN A 26 6.70 19.62 9.25
N SER A 27 6.45 18.89 8.16
CA SER A 27 6.67 19.39 6.78
C SER A 27 5.40 19.89 6.09
N SER A 28 4.22 19.46 6.55
CA SER A 28 2.94 19.57 5.83
C SER A 28 2.97 19.05 4.38
N ALA A 29 3.96 18.22 4.03
CA ALA A 29 4.13 17.73 2.67
C ALA A 29 3.14 16.60 2.37
N VAL A 30 2.26 16.82 1.39
CA VAL A 30 1.25 15.84 0.93
C VAL A 30 1.84 14.44 0.63
N PRO A 31 3.00 14.30 -0.03
CA PRO A 31 3.59 12.98 -0.29
C PRO A 31 3.87 12.19 0.99
N VAL A 32 4.27 12.87 2.07
CA VAL A 32 4.53 12.27 3.38
C VAL A 32 3.23 11.79 4.03
N LEU A 33 2.15 12.57 3.94
CA LEU A 33 0.83 12.16 4.44
C LEU A 33 0.32 10.91 3.70
N LEU A 34 0.41 10.91 2.37
CA LEU A 34 -0.06 9.78 1.56
C LEU A 34 0.72 8.51 1.90
N LEU A 35 2.04 8.63 2.06
CA LEU A 35 2.88 7.52 2.49
C LEU A 35 2.53 7.03 3.91
N ALA A 36 2.22 7.94 4.83
CA ALA A 36 1.76 7.59 6.18
C ALA A 36 0.46 6.76 6.14
N LEU A 37 -0.52 7.22 5.35
CA LEU A 37 -1.81 6.55 5.20
C LEU A 37 -1.68 5.17 4.56
N VAL A 38 -0.83 5.04 3.53
CA VAL A 38 -0.54 3.76 2.87
C VAL A 38 0.12 2.78 3.84
N THR A 39 1.15 3.23 4.55
CA THR A 39 1.90 2.40 5.50
C THR A 39 1.00 1.96 6.66
N PHE A 40 0.12 2.86 7.13
CA PHE A 40 -0.89 2.55 8.13
C PHE A 40 -1.88 1.50 7.63
N GLY A 41 -2.42 1.67 6.42
CA GLY A 41 -3.36 0.73 5.81
C GLY A 41 -2.77 -0.67 5.63
N MET A 42 -1.52 -0.77 5.16
CA MET A 42 -0.81 -2.05 5.07
C MET A 42 -0.60 -2.70 6.44
N SER A 43 -0.22 -1.91 7.46
CA SER A 43 -0.08 -2.42 8.84
C SER A 43 -1.41 -2.92 9.42
N TYR A 44 -2.52 -2.28 9.02
CA TYR A 44 -3.87 -2.69 9.37
C TYR A 44 -4.26 -4.02 8.71
N ASP A 45 -3.81 -4.26 7.47
CA ASP A 45 -3.97 -5.56 6.80
C ASP A 45 -3.22 -6.65 7.55
N PHE A 46 -1.99 -6.38 7.98
CA PHE A 46 -1.19 -7.32 8.76
C PHE A 46 -1.84 -7.68 10.10
N LEU A 47 -2.44 -6.69 10.76
CA LEU A 47 -3.16 -6.87 12.01
C LEU A 47 -4.36 -7.81 11.86
N ASN A 48 -4.99 -7.90 10.67
CA ASN A 48 -6.07 -8.85 10.40
C ASN A 48 -5.66 -10.29 10.75
N HIS A 49 -4.44 -10.68 10.37
CA HIS A 49 -3.90 -12.01 10.64
C HIS A 49 -3.67 -12.26 12.13
N VAL A 50 -3.17 -11.25 12.84
CA VAL A 50 -2.96 -11.33 14.29
C VAL A 50 -4.30 -11.48 15.01
N LEU A 51 -5.30 -10.70 14.63
CA LEU A 51 -6.64 -10.76 15.21
C LEU A 51 -7.31 -12.12 14.94
N GLY A 52 -7.21 -12.62 13.71
CA GLY A 52 -7.73 -13.92 13.31
C GLY A 52 -7.11 -15.10 14.06
N ALA A 53 -5.84 -14.99 14.46
CA ALA A 53 -5.15 -16.00 15.26
C ALA A 53 -5.47 -15.88 16.77
N ARG A 54 -5.71 -14.66 17.27
CA ARG A 54 -5.94 -14.41 18.71
C ARG A 54 -7.39 -14.55 19.12
N PHE A 55 -8.33 -14.24 18.23
CA PHE A 55 -9.76 -14.20 18.51
C PHE A 55 -10.59 -14.93 17.42
N PRO A 56 -10.32 -16.22 17.15
CA PRO A 56 -10.94 -16.94 16.03
C PRO A 56 -12.46 -17.11 16.13
N GLU A 57 -13.01 -16.97 17.34
CA GLU A 57 -14.45 -17.06 17.64
C GLU A 57 -15.18 -15.73 17.44
N ALA A 58 -14.46 -14.62 17.26
CA ALA A 58 -15.03 -13.28 17.17
C ALA A 58 -15.53 -12.95 15.75
N ASP A 59 -16.41 -13.80 15.21
CA ASP A 59 -16.80 -13.80 13.79
C ASP A 59 -17.32 -12.45 13.27
N HIS A 60 -18.25 -11.82 14.00
CA HIS A 60 -18.79 -10.51 13.59
C HIS A 60 -17.71 -9.42 13.57
N PHE A 61 -16.86 -9.40 14.59
CA PHE A 61 -15.76 -8.45 14.69
C PHE A 61 -14.76 -8.64 13.54
N LEU A 62 -14.31 -9.87 13.29
CA LEU A 62 -13.37 -10.17 12.21
C LEU A 62 -13.96 -9.88 10.83
N GLN A 63 -15.27 -10.12 10.64
CA GLN A 63 -15.95 -9.77 9.39
C GLN A 63 -16.03 -8.25 9.17
N ASP A 64 -16.42 -7.49 10.19
CA ASP A 64 -16.50 -6.02 10.10
C ASP A 64 -15.10 -5.41 9.96
N TYR A 65 -14.10 -5.97 10.64
CA TYR A 65 -12.70 -5.62 10.46
C TYR A 65 -12.26 -5.85 9.01
N ALA A 66 -12.56 -7.02 8.42
CA ALA A 66 -12.21 -7.31 7.04
C ALA A 66 -12.89 -6.35 6.06
N ARG A 67 -14.15 -5.94 6.30
CA ARG A 67 -14.83 -4.92 5.48
C ARG A 67 -14.04 -3.61 5.45
N LEU A 68 -13.69 -3.11 6.64
CA LEU A 68 -12.93 -1.87 6.78
C LEU A 68 -11.53 -2.00 6.18
N ASN A 69 -10.86 -3.12 6.42
CA ASN A 69 -9.52 -3.38 5.91
C ASN A 69 -9.49 -3.45 4.37
N PHE A 70 -10.39 -4.20 3.74
CA PHE A 70 -10.47 -4.27 2.28
C PHE A 70 -10.85 -2.93 1.65
N ALA A 71 -11.73 -2.16 2.30
CA ALA A 71 -12.01 -0.78 1.89
C ALA A 71 -10.74 0.09 1.97
N ALA A 72 -9.97 -0.06 3.07
CA ALA A 72 -8.75 0.69 3.31
C ALA A 72 -7.62 0.38 2.30
N LEU A 73 -7.44 -0.89 1.95
CA LEU A 73 -6.44 -1.34 0.97
C LEU A 73 -6.64 -0.74 -0.43
N CYS A 74 -7.88 -0.35 -0.77
CA CYS A 74 -8.17 0.31 -2.04
C CYS A 74 -7.62 1.74 -2.12
N PHE A 75 -7.35 2.36 -0.99
CA PHE A 75 -6.53 3.58 -0.91
C PHE A 75 -5.05 3.24 -1.12
N GLY A 76 -4.53 2.22 -0.43
CA GLY A 76 -3.08 1.99 -0.31
C GLY A 76 -2.33 1.73 -1.62
N ILE A 77 -2.93 0.97 -2.54
CA ILE A 77 -2.24 0.48 -3.75
C ILE A 77 -1.80 1.63 -4.69
N PRO A 78 -2.69 2.52 -5.17
CA PRO A 78 -2.28 3.61 -6.04
C PRO A 78 -1.36 4.61 -5.31
N PHE A 79 -1.58 4.85 -4.01
CA PHE A 79 -0.77 5.82 -3.27
C PHE A 79 0.66 5.37 -2.98
N THR A 80 0.90 4.05 -2.93
CA THR A 80 2.28 3.53 -2.93
C THR A 80 3.01 3.97 -4.20
N ALA A 81 2.41 3.80 -5.39
CA ALA A 81 3.01 4.22 -6.65
C ALA A 81 3.13 5.76 -6.78
N TYR A 82 2.14 6.50 -6.25
CA TYR A 82 2.19 7.96 -6.21
C TYR A 82 3.29 8.50 -5.31
N ALA A 83 3.65 7.83 -4.21
CA ALA A 83 4.79 8.24 -3.39
C ALA A 83 6.06 8.37 -4.25
N GLY A 84 6.31 7.40 -5.12
CA GLY A 84 7.45 7.48 -6.04
C GLY A 84 7.29 8.50 -7.16
N THR A 85 6.05 8.72 -7.60
CA THR A 85 5.72 9.77 -8.58
C THR A 85 6.06 11.17 -8.03
N PHE A 86 5.74 11.45 -6.76
CA PHE A 86 6.07 12.72 -6.12
C PHE A 86 7.58 12.92 -5.96
N VAL A 87 8.30 11.87 -5.58
CA VAL A 87 9.77 11.90 -5.52
C VAL A 87 10.34 12.24 -6.90
N MET A 88 9.91 11.54 -7.96
CA MET A 88 10.39 11.81 -9.32
C MET A 88 9.97 13.17 -9.86
N ALA A 89 8.80 13.68 -9.49
CA ALA A 89 8.36 15.02 -9.88
C ALA A 89 9.30 16.14 -9.35
N GLN A 90 10.03 15.89 -8.26
CA GLN A 90 11.04 16.82 -7.74
C GLN A 90 12.40 16.65 -8.43
N VAL A 91 12.71 15.45 -8.91
CA VAL A 91 13.97 15.14 -9.58
C VAL A 91 13.93 15.51 -11.06
N VAL A 92 12.82 15.22 -11.73
CA VAL A 92 12.60 15.46 -13.17
C VAL A 92 11.29 16.25 -13.33
N PRO A 93 11.33 17.58 -13.19
CA PRO A 93 10.11 18.41 -13.18
C PRO A 93 9.31 18.40 -14.49
N ASP A 94 9.96 18.09 -15.61
CA ASP A 94 9.35 17.98 -16.93
C ASP A 94 8.96 16.53 -17.29
N GLY A 95 9.18 15.58 -16.37
CA GLY A 95 8.90 14.16 -16.55
C GLY A 95 7.41 13.82 -16.49
N PHE A 96 7.06 12.60 -16.90
CA PHE A 96 5.68 12.12 -16.87
C PHE A 96 5.13 12.05 -15.44
N SER A 97 5.99 11.76 -14.46
CA SER A 97 5.69 11.71 -13.04
C SER A 97 5.26 13.06 -12.50
N ALA A 98 5.83 14.17 -12.97
CA ALA A 98 5.38 15.51 -12.60
C ALA A 98 3.95 15.79 -13.10
N THR A 99 3.57 15.23 -14.26
CA THR A 99 2.20 15.30 -14.77
C THR A 99 1.25 14.44 -13.92
N LEU A 100 1.62 13.19 -13.66
CA LEU A 100 0.82 12.25 -12.86
C LEU A 100 0.60 12.78 -11.44
N ALA A 101 1.62 13.33 -10.79
CA ALA A 101 1.54 13.87 -9.43
C ALA A 101 0.41 14.90 -9.27
N ARG A 102 0.06 15.66 -10.32
CA ARG A 102 -1.04 16.65 -10.28
C ARG A 102 -2.42 16.02 -10.17
N TYR A 103 -2.57 14.75 -10.57
CA TYR A 103 -3.85 14.02 -10.57
C TYR A 103 -4.08 13.18 -9.31
N TYR A 104 -3.27 13.34 -8.26
CA TYR A 104 -3.40 12.55 -7.04
C TYR A 104 -4.76 12.73 -6.34
N LEU A 105 -5.37 13.93 -6.38
CA LEU A 105 -6.67 14.19 -5.76
C LEU A 105 -7.82 13.45 -6.46
N PRO A 106 -7.98 13.54 -7.80
CA PRO A 106 -8.91 12.68 -8.51
C PRO A 106 -8.72 11.19 -8.21
N VAL A 107 -7.47 10.70 -8.18
CA VAL A 107 -7.18 9.30 -7.83
C VAL A 107 -7.60 8.99 -6.41
N LEU A 108 -7.40 9.91 -5.45
CA LEU A 108 -7.84 9.75 -4.07
C LEU A 108 -9.35 9.56 -4.00
N HIS A 109 -10.11 10.46 -4.63
CA HIS A 109 -11.57 10.38 -4.61
C HIS A 109 -12.08 9.09 -5.26
N VAL A 110 -11.51 8.69 -6.39
CA VAL A 110 -11.88 7.42 -7.05
C VAL A 110 -11.55 6.23 -6.15
N SER A 111 -10.40 6.23 -5.47
CA SER A 111 -10.04 5.21 -4.49
C SER A 111 -10.98 5.18 -3.29
N VAL A 112 -11.45 6.33 -2.79
CA VAL A 112 -12.48 6.41 -1.73
C VAL A 112 -13.77 5.77 -2.19
N ILE A 113 -14.29 6.22 -3.31
CA ILE A 113 -15.57 5.73 -3.84
C ILE A 113 -15.47 4.23 -4.09
N PHE A 114 -14.36 3.77 -4.64
CA PHE A 114 -14.13 2.35 -4.89
C PHE A 114 -13.99 1.54 -3.59
N GLY A 115 -13.27 2.05 -2.59
CA GLY A 115 -13.11 1.41 -1.28
C GLY A 115 -14.45 1.23 -0.55
N LEU A 116 -15.35 2.22 -0.64
CA LEU A 116 -16.70 2.14 -0.04
C LEU A 116 -17.52 0.96 -0.59
N LEU A 117 -17.27 0.49 -1.82
CA LEU A 117 -17.96 -0.67 -2.38
C LEU A 117 -17.69 -1.95 -1.58
N PHE A 118 -16.51 -2.06 -0.95
CA PHE A 118 -16.12 -3.24 -0.16
C PHE A 118 -16.88 -3.34 1.16
N LEU A 119 -17.36 -2.23 1.72
CA LEU A 119 -18.18 -2.25 2.93
C LEU A 119 -19.48 -3.06 2.74
N PHE A 120 -19.98 -3.10 1.50
CA PHE A 120 -21.20 -3.80 1.12
C PHE A 120 -20.93 -5.15 0.43
N ALA A 121 -19.66 -5.55 0.28
CA ALA A 121 -19.30 -6.80 -0.36
C ALA A 121 -19.67 -8.01 0.51
N ARG A 122 -19.81 -9.18 -0.12
CA ARG A 122 -19.99 -10.45 0.59
C ARG A 122 -18.63 -11.05 0.93
N TYR A 123 -18.49 -11.49 2.17
CA TYR A 123 -17.28 -12.13 2.69
C TYR A 123 -17.58 -13.57 3.07
N LYS A 124 -16.57 -14.43 2.96
CA LYS A 124 -16.60 -15.81 3.45
C LYS A 124 -15.47 -16.02 4.45
N ARG A 125 -15.77 -16.79 5.48
CA ARG A 125 -14.81 -17.25 6.48
C ARG A 125 -13.89 -18.30 5.85
N VAL A 126 -12.59 -18.18 6.06
CA VAL A 126 -11.57 -19.14 5.66
C VAL A 126 -10.58 -19.30 6.81
N GLU A 127 -9.98 -20.47 6.90
CA GLU A 127 -8.90 -20.74 7.85
C GLU A 127 -7.60 -20.85 7.07
N ILE A 128 -6.64 -19.98 7.39
CA ILE A 128 -5.34 -19.88 6.72
C ILE A 128 -4.27 -19.98 7.79
N GLU A 129 -3.43 -21.03 7.71
CA GLU A 129 -2.26 -21.21 8.59
C GLU A 129 -2.56 -21.08 10.11
N GLY A 130 -3.76 -21.47 10.54
CA GLY A 130 -4.20 -21.40 11.94
C GLY A 130 -4.76 -20.04 12.37
N ALA A 131 -5.06 -19.15 11.43
CA ALA A 131 -5.80 -17.91 11.65
C ALA A 131 -7.14 -17.94 10.90
N VAL A 132 -8.18 -17.41 11.54
CA VAL A 132 -9.48 -17.19 10.90
C VAL A 132 -9.46 -15.86 10.16
N GLU A 133 -9.72 -15.90 8.85
CA GLU A 133 -9.77 -14.71 8.00
C GLU A 133 -11.08 -14.62 7.22
N TYR A 134 -11.47 -13.40 6.91
CA TYR A 134 -12.62 -13.12 6.06
C TYR A 134 -12.15 -12.60 4.71
N VAL A 135 -12.37 -13.39 3.67
CA VAL A 135 -12.00 -13.05 2.29
C VAL A 135 -13.24 -12.78 1.44
N LEU A 136 -13.08 -12.04 0.35
CA LEU A 136 -14.17 -11.75 -0.58
C LEU A 136 -14.78 -13.04 -1.15
N ASN A 137 -16.10 -13.17 -1.04
CA ASN A 137 -16.86 -14.26 -1.64
C ASN A 137 -17.05 -14.00 -3.15
N LYS A 138 -16.19 -14.60 -3.97
CA LYS A 138 -16.16 -14.43 -5.44
C LYS A 138 -17.30 -15.14 -6.18
N ASP A 139 -18.09 -15.96 -5.50
CA ASP A 139 -19.26 -16.63 -6.09
C ASP A 139 -20.45 -15.65 -6.22
N HIS A 140 -20.46 -14.57 -5.43
CA HIS A 140 -21.44 -13.50 -5.53
C HIS A 140 -21.04 -12.50 -6.63
N SER A 141 -21.94 -12.25 -7.59
CA SER A 141 -21.68 -11.43 -8.78
C SER A 141 -21.15 -10.02 -8.46
N TYR A 142 -21.78 -9.31 -7.53
CA TYR A 142 -21.33 -7.97 -7.10
C TYR A 142 -19.90 -7.99 -6.56
N THR A 143 -19.58 -8.94 -5.68
CA THR A 143 -18.25 -9.08 -5.07
C THR A 143 -17.21 -9.46 -6.12
N ARG A 144 -17.58 -10.31 -7.09
CA ARG A 144 -16.72 -10.67 -8.22
C ARG A 144 -16.38 -9.45 -9.07
N THR A 145 -17.35 -8.58 -9.36
CA THR A 145 -17.12 -7.34 -10.11
C THR A 145 -16.14 -6.42 -9.37
N ILE A 146 -16.34 -6.20 -8.08
CA ILE A 146 -15.41 -5.42 -7.24
C ILE A 146 -14.00 -6.02 -7.29
N PHE A 147 -13.88 -7.33 -7.17
CA PHE A 147 -12.59 -8.02 -7.22
C PHE A 147 -11.87 -7.83 -8.57
N ILE A 148 -12.61 -7.86 -9.69
CA ILE A 148 -12.05 -7.59 -11.02
C ILE A 148 -11.60 -6.12 -11.13
N LEU A 149 -12.43 -5.17 -10.69
CA LEU A 149 -12.07 -3.74 -10.69
C LEU A 149 -10.80 -3.46 -9.88
N ARG A 150 -10.63 -4.12 -8.72
CA ARG A 150 -9.40 -4.01 -7.92
C ARG A 150 -8.16 -4.42 -8.72
N ARG A 151 -8.25 -5.47 -9.53
CA ARG A 151 -7.13 -5.91 -10.38
C ARG A 151 -6.80 -4.91 -11.46
N VAL A 152 -7.81 -4.27 -12.05
CA VAL A 152 -7.61 -3.20 -13.03
C VAL A 152 -6.90 -2.01 -12.39
N LEU A 153 -7.28 -1.60 -11.18
CA LEU A 153 -6.60 -0.53 -10.45
C LEU A 153 -5.16 -0.89 -10.05
N LEU A 154 -4.91 -2.15 -9.69
CA LEU A 154 -3.54 -2.64 -9.46
C LEU A 154 -2.69 -2.56 -10.73
N ALA A 155 -3.25 -2.95 -11.89
CA ALA A 155 -2.57 -2.81 -13.17
C ALA A 155 -2.31 -1.34 -13.53
N ALA A 156 -3.25 -0.43 -13.25
CA ALA A 156 -3.03 1.00 -13.44
C ALA A 156 -1.93 1.55 -12.51
N SER A 157 -1.86 1.06 -11.28
CA SER A 157 -0.81 1.44 -10.31
C SER A 157 0.58 0.94 -10.75
N LEU A 158 0.65 -0.23 -11.38
CA LEU A 158 1.86 -0.73 -12.03
C LEU A 158 2.32 0.20 -13.16
N LEU A 159 1.40 0.68 -14.01
CA LEU A 159 1.73 1.63 -15.07
C LEU A 159 2.28 2.95 -14.51
N ILE A 160 1.75 3.42 -13.38
CA ILE A 160 2.30 4.59 -12.65
C ILE A 160 3.72 4.28 -12.16
N ALA A 161 3.97 3.10 -11.60
CA ALA A 161 5.30 2.70 -11.15
C ALA A 161 6.31 2.57 -12.31
N ILE A 162 5.87 2.19 -13.52
CA ILE A 162 6.72 2.18 -14.72
C ILE A 162 7.14 3.61 -15.08
N ALA A 163 6.22 4.58 -15.02
CA ALA A 163 6.56 5.98 -15.26
C ALA A 163 7.66 6.50 -14.35
N VAL A 164 7.63 6.12 -13.06
CA VAL A 164 8.67 6.46 -12.08
C VAL A 164 10.05 5.98 -12.52
N ILE A 165 10.16 4.79 -13.12
CA ILE A 165 11.45 4.32 -13.66
C ILE A 165 11.83 5.08 -14.91
N LEU A 166 10.89 5.28 -15.84
CA LEU A 166 11.17 5.93 -17.11
C LEU A 166 11.72 7.34 -16.90
N ASP A 167 11.13 8.10 -15.98
CA ASP A 167 11.66 9.42 -15.61
C ASP A 167 12.94 9.31 -14.79
N GLY A 168 13.05 8.32 -13.90
CA GLY A 168 14.25 8.10 -13.12
C GLY A 168 15.47 7.68 -13.94
N TRP A 169 15.26 7.16 -15.16
CA TRP A 169 16.34 6.68 -16.02
C TRP A 169 17.26 7.82 -16.48
N GLY A 170 18.56 7.70 -16.20
CA GLY A 170 19.52 8.76 -16.50
C GLY A 170 19.50 9.93 -15.51
N SER A 171 18.71 9.84 -14.42
CA SER A 171 18.77 10.79 -13.30
C SER A 171 19.62 10.25 -12.14
N ASP A 172 19.97 11.14 -11.20
CA ASP A 172 20.65 10.78 -9.95
C ASP A 172 19.84 9.81 -9.05
N TYR A 173 18.55 9.61 -9.35
CA TYR A 173 17.66 8.71 -8.65
C TYR A 173 17.37 7.39 -9.42
N GLN A 174 18.08 7.11 -10.51
CA GLN A 174 17.89 5.88 -11.31
C GLN A 174 17.93 4.60 -10.47
N TYR A 175 18.92 4.46 -9.59
CA TYR A 175 19.03 3.25 -8.76
C TYR A 175 17.88 3.14 -7.76
N TRP A 176 17.42 4.26 -7.21
CA TRP A 176 16.29 4.28 -6.30
C TRP A 176 14.98 3.93 -7.02
N SER A 177 14.74 4.47 -8.22
CA SER A 177 13.50 4.20 -8.98
C SER A 177 13.44 2.74 -9.43
N LEU A 178 14.58 2.17 -9.86
CA LEU A 178 14.70 0.74 -10.19
C LEU A 178 14.46 -0.14 -8.96
N LEU A 179 15.05 0.20 -7.81
CA LEU A 179 14.88 -0.56 -6.57
C LEU A 179 13.41 -0.50 -6.10
N PHE A 180 12.81 0.69 -6.08
CA PHE A 180 11.42 0.90 -5.70
C PHE A 180 10.48 0.06 -6.58
N PHE A 181 10.63 0.12 -7.90
CA PHE A 181 9.82 -0.69 -8.82
C PHE A 181 10.07 -2.18 -8.67
N GLY A 182 11.34 -2.60 -8.58
CA GLY A 182 11.69 -4.02 -8.48
C GLY A 182 11.03 -4.67 -7.27
N VAL A 183 11.07 -4.00 -6.11
CA VAL A 183 10.40 -4.50 -4.91
C VAL A 183 8.88 -4.42 -5.05
N PHE A 184 8.33 -3.32 -5.59
CA PHE A 184 6.88 -3.18 -5.79
C PHE A 184 6.30 -4.23 -6.73
N VAL A 185 6.98 -4.59 -7.82
CA VAL A 185 6.55 -5.67 -8.72
C VAL A 185 6.72 -7.04 -8.06
N SER A 186 7.77 -7.22 -7.25
CA SER A 186 7.99 -8.48 -6.52
C SER A 186 6.91 -8.78 -5.48
N SER A 187 6.24 -7.76 -4.94
CA SER A 187 5.16 -7.95 -3.96
C SER A 187 3.91 -8.59 -4.59
N ILE A 188 3.66 -8.36 -5.88
CA ILE A 188 2.48 -8.88 -6.59
C ILE A 188 2.43 -10.41 -6.65
N PRO A 189 3.45 -11.13 -7.15
CA PRO A 189 3.44 -12.58 -7.14
C PRO A 189 3.45 -13.14 -5.71
N LEU A 190 4.12 -12.49 -4.75
CA LEU A 190 4.11 -12.91 -3.35
C LEU A 190 2.70 -12.86 -2.75
N HIS A 191 1.94 -11.81 -3.06
CA HIS A 191 0.53 -11.67 -2.72
C HIS A 191 -0.35 -12.74 -3.40
N ILE A 192 -0.12 -13.02 -4.69
CA ILE A 192 -0.88 -14.03 -5.44
C ILE A 192 -0.63 -15.44 -4.91
N MET A 193 0.61 -15.74 -4.53
CA MET A 193 1.01 -17.05 -4.01
C MET A 193 0.59 -17.29 -2.56
N HIS A 194 -0.08 -16.32 -1.92
CA HIS A 194 -0.46 -16.37 -0.51
C HIS A 194 0.73 -16.66 0.43
N LYS A 195 1.94 -16.21 0.05
CA LYS A 195 3.13 -16.32 0.90
C LYS A 195 3.12 -15.16 1.90
N GLN A 196 2.37 -15.33 2.98
CA GLN A 196 2.06 -14.28 3.95
C GLN A 196 3.32 -13.54 4.44
N ILE A 197 4.23 -14.23 5.13
CA ILE A 197 5.46 -13.61 5.67
C ILE A 197 6.32 -12.94 4.55
N PRO A 198 6.68 -13.64 3.45
CA PRO A 198 7.43 -13.01 2.37
C PRO A 198 6.76 -11.77 1.76
N SER A 199 5.43 -11.80 1.62
CA SER A 199 4.65 -10.64 1.14
C SER A 199 4.78 -9.47 2.09
N MET A 200 4.57 -9.70 3.39
CA MET A 200 4.67 -8.66 4.41
C MET A 200 6.05 -8.01 4.44
N PHE A 201 7.11 -8.81 4.31
CA PHE A 201 8.48 -8.30 4.19
C PHE A 201 8.69 -7.44 2.94
N SER A 202 8.20 -7.90 1.79
CA SER A 202 8.31 -7.17 0.53
C SER A 202 7.59 -5.82 0.61
N GLU A 203 6.37 -5.80 1.16
CA GLU A 203 5.58 -4.59 1.33
C GLU A 203 6.23 -3.59 2.30
N LEU A 204 6.71 -4.05 3.47
CA LEU A 204 7.45 -3.20 4.40
C LEU A 204 8.72 -2.63 3.76
N PHE A 205 9.43 -3.45 2.98
CA PHE A 205 10.63 -3.00 2.30
C PHE A 205 10.31 -1.95 1.22
N THR A 206 9.23 -2.12 0.45
CA THR A 206 8.75 -1.10 -0.49
C THR A 206 8.45 0.22 0.22
N GLN A 207 7.74 0.18 1.36
CA GLN A 207 7.47 1.41 2.11
C GLN A 207 8.74 2.01 2.68
N GLY A 208 9.70 1.21 3.15
CA GLY A 208 10.99 1.71 3.63
C GLY A 208 11.76 2.48 2.55
N ILE A 209 11.79 1.97 1.32
CA ILE A 209 12.42 2.63 0.18
C ILE A 209 11.71 3.95 -0.15
N ALA A 210 10.37 3.95 -0.15
CA ALA A 210 9.58 5.16 -0.39
C ALA A 210 9.77 6.19 0.74
N MET A 211 9.80 5.75 1.99
CA MET A 211 10.02 6.58 3.18
C MET A 211 11.36 7.29 3.12
N TYR A 212 12.42 6.56 2.78
CA TYR A 212 13.76 7.14 2.68
C TYR A 212 13.79 8.29 1.67
N ALA A 213 13.30 8.08 0.45
CA ALA A 213 13.33 9.12 -0.58
C ALA A 213 12.39 10.29 -0.26
N THR A 214 11.21 10.00 0.28
CA THR A 214 10.24 11.03 0.65
C THR A 214 10.79 11.89 1.79
N TRP A 215 11.42 11.29 2.81
CA TRP A 215 12.09 12.01 3.87
C TRP A 215 13.22 12.90 3.33
N ARG A 216 14.10 12.35 2.48
CA ARG A 216 15.25 13.09 1.93
C ARG A 216 14.81 14.37 1.21
N ILE A 217 13.80 14.26 0.35
CA ILE A 217 13.33 15.37 -0.49
C ILE A 217 12.43 16.33 0.29
N PHE A 218 11.41 15.82 1.00
CA PHE A 218 10.33 16.64 1.52
C PHE A 218 10.46 17.01 3.00
N VAL A 219 11.38 16.37 3.74
CA VAL A 219 11.56 16.59 5.19
C VAL A 219 12.94 17.16 5.48
N ALA A 220 13.99 16.50 4.97
CA ALA A 220 15.37 16.96 5.14
C ALA A 220 15.72 18.13 4.21
N GLY A 221 14.89 18.40 3.20
CA GLY A 221 15.12 19.48 2.22
C GLY A 221 16.38 19.27 1.38
N VAL A 222 16.85 18.03 1.24
CA VAL A 222 18.02 17.71 0.42
C VAL A 222 17.55 17.78 -1.04
N PRO A 223 18.16 18.64 -1.88
CA PRO A 223 17.80 18.72 -3.29
C PRO A 223 17.91 17.35 -3.95
N ALA A 224 16.98 17.08 -4.86
CA ALA A 224 17.26 16.12 -5.92
C ALA A 224 18.47 16.65 -6.69
N GLY A 225 19.58 15.90 -6.67
CA GLY A 225 20.81 16.26 -7.37
C GLY A 225 20.59 16.39 -8.87
#